data_AF-A0A920QX67-F1
#
_entry.id   AF-A0A920QX67-F1
#
_cell.length_a   1.000
_cell.length_b   1.000
_cell.length_c   1.000
_cell.angle_alpha   90.00
_cell.angle_beta   90.00
_cell.angle_gamma   90.00
#
_symmetry.space_group_name_H-M   'P 1'
#
loop_
_entity.id
_entity.type
_entity.pdbx_description
1 polymer ?
#
loop_
_entity_poly.entity_id
_entity_poly.type
_entity_poly.pdbx_seq_one_letter_code
_entity_poly.pdbx_strand_id
1 'polypeptide(L)'
;MGWDSALLQNAVARYVVENGYGYPTSEIEGQTVPLFQGLRKGDVDLAMEIWLPNQNVVWQEAVRAGEVLPVGKSLEDNWQSTFLIPKYIQDANPDLDSVEDLKEDKYKALFAEPDSGGKAVLWGCIATGHAEVFKREPKQDQAT
;
A
#
# COMPACT_ATOMS: atom_id res chain seq x y z
N MET A 1 -4.44 8.63 7.21
CA MET A 1 -3.21 8.99 6.48
C MET A 1 -2.97 7.92 5.43
N GLY A 2 -3.56 8.10 4.25
CA GLY A 2 -3.44 7.20 3.11
C GLY A 2 -2.07 7.29 2.43
N TRP A 3 -1.80 6.37 1.50
CA TRP A 3 -0.63 6.46 0.63
C TRP A 3 -1.02 7.41 -0.50
N ASP A 4 -0.28 8.51 -0.70
CA ASP A 4 -0.61 9.52 -1.72
C ASP A 4 -0.69 8.93 -3.14
N SER A 5 0.06 7.84 -3.39
CA SER A 5 -0.02 7.08 -4.65
C SER A 5 -1.41 6.46 -4.86
N ALA A 6 -1.98 5.85 -3.82
CA ALA A 6 -3.27 5.19 -3.88
C ALA A 6 -4.40 6.23 -4.09
N LEU A 7 -4.31 7.36 -3.39
CA LEU A 7 -5.18 8.53 -3.58
C LEU A 7 -5.19 8.97 -5.04
N LEU A 8 -4.00 9.19 -5.62
CA LEU A 8 -3.86 9.65 -7.00
C LEU A 8 -4.42 8.63 -8.01
N GLN A 9 -4.06 7.35 -7.85
CA GLN A 9 -4.53 6.31 -8.77
C GLN A 9 -6.06 6.14 -8.71
N ASN A 10 -6.65 6.19 -7.51
CA ASN A 10 -8.10 6.16 -7.34
C ASN A 10 -8.78 7.39 -7.95
N ALA A 11 -8.24 8.59 -7.74
CA ALA A 11 -8.77 9.80 -8.34
C ALA A 11 -8.78 9.73 -9.87
N VAL A 12 -7.72 9.21 -10.48
CA VAL A 12 -7.65 8.99 -11.94
C VAL A 12 -8.71 7.99 -12.41
N ALA A 13 -8.83 6.85 -11.74
CA ALA A 13 -9.79 5.82 -12.11
C ALA A 13 -11.25 6.33 -11.95
N ARG A 14 -11.54 7.05 -10.87
CA ARG A 14 -12.84 7.71 -10.65
C ARG A 14 -13.14 8.73 -11.74
N TYR A 15 -12.18 9.59 -12.09
CA TYR A 15 -12.33 10.55 -13.17
C TYR A 15 -12.72 9.88 -14.48
N VAL A 16 -12.09 8.75 -14.82
CA VAL A 16 -12.42 7.96 -16.03
C VAL A 16 -13.81 7.34 -15.93
N VAL A 17 -14.22 6.80 -14.79
CA VAL A 17 -15.57 6.22 -14.60
C VAL A 17 -16.65 7.29 -14.70
N GLU A 18 -16.44 8.44 -14.06
CA GLU A 18 -17.39 9.55 -14.02
C GLU A 18 -17.51 10.25 -15.38
N ASN A 19 -16.39 10.61 -16.00
CA ASN A 19 -16.39 11.41 -17.22
C ASN A 19 -16.34 10.58 -18.50
N GLY A 20 -15.80 9.37 -18.46
CA GLY A 20 -15.72 8.46 -19.60
C GLY A 20 -16.94 7.55 -19.74
N TYR A 21 -17.53 7.11 -18.61
CA TYR A 21 -18.66 6.17 -18.60
C TYR A 21 -19.95 6.75 -18.00
N GLY A 22 -19.88 7.92 -17.37
CA GLY A 22 -21.04 8.64 -16.84
C GLY A 22 -21.62 8.05 -15.56
N TYR A 23 -20.84 7.26 -14.81
CA TYR A 23 -21.29 6.69 -13.54
C TYR A 23 -20.77 7.52 -12.37
N PRO A 24 -21.62 7.90 -11.40
CA PRO A 24 -21.13 8.51 -10.16
C PRO A 24 -20.25 7.52 -9.38
N THR A 25 -19.32 8.04 -8.57
CA THR A 25 -18.48 7.21 -7.71
C THR A 25 -18.45 7.70 -6.26
N SER A 26 -18.27 6.77 -5.34
CA SER A 26 -18.04 7.04 -3.91
C SER A 26 -16.72 6.44 -3.46
N GLU A 27 -16.02 7.11 -2.54
CA GLU A 27 -14.72 6.70 -2.02
C GLU A 27 -14.84 6.12 -0.62
N ILE A 28 -14.02 5.13 -0.33
CA ILE A 28 -13.94 4.50 0.97
C ILE A 28 -12.48 4.48 1.39
N GLU A 29 -12.14 5.33 2.36
CA GLU A 29 -10.85 5.31 3.04
C GLU A 29 -10.87 4.26 4.15
N GLY A 30 -9.77 3.53 4.30
CA GLY A 30 -9.71 2.49 5.33
C GLY A 30 -8.38 1.77 5.43
N GLN A 31 -8.39 0.71 6.23
CA GLN A 31 -7.24 -0.16 6.37
C GLN A 31 -7.25 -1.22 5.27
N THR A 32 -6.08 -1.60 4.79
CA THR A 32 -5.89 -2.53 3.66
C THR A 32 -6.68 -3.84 3.82
N VAL A 33 -6.69 -4.43 5.02
CA VAL A 33 -7.36 -5.73 5.27
C VAL A 33 -8.89 -5.63 5.17
N PRO A 34 -9.58 -4.72 5.91
CA PRO A 34 -11.01 -4.48 5.75
C PRO A 34 -11.43 -4.13 4.32
N LEU A 35 -10.69 -3.26 3.64
CA LEU A 35 -11.03 -2.87 2.27
C LEU A 35 -10.91 -4.02 1.28
N PHE A 36 -9.89 -4.87 1.44
CA PHE A 36 -9.77 -6.08 0.63
C PHE A 36 -10.93 -7.06 0.86
N GLN A 37 -11.43 -7.17 2.10
CA GLN A 37 -12.64 -7.96 2.38
C GLN A 37 -13.89 -7.35 1.76
N GLY A 38 -14.00 -6.01 1.75
CA GLY A 38 -15.06 -5.30 1.03
C GLY A 38 -15.03 -5.57 -0.47
N LEU A 39 -13.82 -5.60 -1.07
CA LEU A 39 -13.62 -5.95 -2.47
C LEU A 39 -14.09 -7.38 -2.78
N ARG A 40 -13.71 -8.36 -1.95
CA ARG A 40 -14.15 -9.77 -2.12
C ARG A 40 -15.66 -9.95 -2.03
N LYS A 41 -16.34 -9.12 -1.23
CA LYS A 41 -17.80 -9.17 -1.03
C LYS A 41 -18.58 -8.38 -2.09
N GLY A 42 -17.90 -7.55 -2.89
CA GLY A 42 -18.55 -6.61 -3.81
C GLY A 42 -19.12 -5.37 -3.11
N ASP A 43 -18.73 -5.10 -1.86
CA ASP A 43 -19.04 -3.84 -1.19
C ASP A 43 -18.27 -2.67 -1.83
N VAL A 44 -17.12 -3.00 -2.42
CA VAL A 44 -16.19 -2.15 -3.17
C VAL A 44 -16.05 -2.72 -4.57
N ASP A 45 -16.04 -1.86 -5.60
CA ASP A 45 -15.90 -2.31 -7.00
C ASP A 45 -14.45 -2.32 -7.50
N LEU A 46 -13.65 -1.33 -7.10
CA LEU A 46 -12.28 -1.19 -7.62
C LEU A 46 -11.28 -0.80 -6.52
N ALA A 47 -10.13 -1.47 -6.53
CA ALA A 47 -8.95 -1.11 -5.76
C ALA A 47 -7.76 -0.93 -6.73
N MET A 48 -7.19 0.27 -6.78
CA MET A 48 -6.12 0.60 -7.73
C MET A 48 -4.71 0.20 -7.26
N GLU A 49 -4.54 0.03 -5.94
CA GLU A 49 -3.25 -0.29 -5.35
C GLU A 49 -3.40 -1.48 -4.38
N ILE A 50 -2.88 -2.64 -4.79
CA ILE A 50 -2.78 -3.85 -3.98
C ILE A 50 -1.31 -4.30 -4.01
N TRP A 51 -0.67 -4.29 -2.84
CA TRP A 51 0.75 -4.59 -2.72
C TRP A 51 1.02 -6.09 -2.56
N LEU A 52 1.39 -6.72 -3.66
CA LEU A 52 1.90 -8.09 -3.69
C LEU A 52 3.43 -8.01 -3.63
N PRO A 53 4.11 -8.62 -2.63
CA PRO A 53 3.80 -9.94 -2.07
C PRO A 53 3.03 -9.97 -0.75
N ASN A 54 2.87 -8.84 -0.05
CA ASN A 54 2.35 -8.79 1.32
C ASN A 54 0.95 -9.44 1.47
N GLN A 55 0.13 -9.39 0.41
CA GLN A 55 -1.21 -9.97 0.40
C GLN A 55 -1.35 -11.17 -0.56
N ASN A 56 -0.24 -11.76 -1.03
CA ASN A 56 -0.29 -12.74 -2.12
C ASN A 56 -1.13 -13.98 -1.79
N VAL A 57 -1.04 -14.52 -0.57
CA VAL A 57 -1.82 -15.70 -0.16
C VAL A 57 -3.33 -15.42 -0.28
N VAL A 58 -3.80 -14.35 0.35
CA VAL A 58 -5.23 -13.99 0.37
C VAL A 58 -5.73 -13.50 -0.99
N TRP A 59 -4.87 -12.86 -1.78
CA TRP A 59 -5.16 -12.44 -3.15
C TRP A 59 -5.42 -13.65 -4.05
N GLN A 60 -4.52 -14.64 -4.05
CA GLN A 60 -4.64 -15.84 -4.87
C GLN A 60 -5.86 -16.69 -4.47
N GLU A 61 -6.21 -16.73 -3.19
CA GLU A 61 -7.46 -17.35 -2.74
C GLU A 61 -8.69 -16.68 -3.33
N ALA A 62 -8.80 -15.34 -3.24
CA ALA A 62 -9.93 -14.59 -3.77
C ALA A 62 -10.06 -14.71 -5.31
N VAL A 63 -8.93 -14.71 -6.03
CA VAL A 63 -8.93 -14.92 -7.48
C VAL A 63 -9.42 -16.32 -7.84
N ARG A 64 -8.94 -17.37 -7.14
CA ARG A 64 -9.41 -18.76 -7.38
C ARG A 64 -10.88 -18.96 -7.04
N ALA A 65 -11.38 -18.24 -6.02
CA ALA A 65 -12.79 -18.23 -5.66
C ALA A 65 -13.67 -17.46 -6.67
N GLY A 66 -13.08 -16.73 -7.61
CA GLY A 66 -13.80 -15.88 -8.56
C GLY A 66 -14.40 -14.61 -7.93
N GLU A 67 -13.96 -14.26 -6.72
CA GLU A 67 -14.48 -13.11 -5.96
C GLU A 67 -13.86 -11.78 -6.43
N VAL A 68 -12.64 -11.83 -6.98
CA VAL A 68 -11.93 -10.67 -7.50
C VAL A 68 -11.29 -10.99 -8.86
N LEU A 69 -11.15 -9.96 -9.70
CA LEU A 69 -10.54 -10.07 -11.02
C LEU A 69 -9.30 -9.16 -11.12
N PRO A 70 -8.10 -9.68 -11.45
CA PRO A 70 -6.95 -8.85 -11.80
C PRO A 70 -7.20 -8.11 -13.11
N VAL A 71 -7.09 -6.77 -13.09
CA VAL A 71 -7.33 -5.93 -14.28
C VAL A 71 -6.05 -5.35 -14.91
N GLY A 72 -4.90 -5.51 -14.26
CA GLY A 72 -3.61 -5.04 -14.75
C GLY A 72 -2.62 -4.73 -13.63
N LYS A 73 -1.41 -4.32 -14.00
CA LYS A 73 -0.42 -3.75 -13.08
C LYS A 73 -0.45 -2.23 -13.22
N SER A 74 -0.67 -1.52 -12.11
CA SER A 74 -0.65 -0.06 -12.07
C SER A 74 0.74 0.51 -11.78
N LEU A 75 1.64 -0.32 -11.22
CA LEU A 75 3.04 -0.01 -10.91
C LEU A 75 3.93 -1.20 -11.31
N GLU A 76 5.14 -0.90 -11.77
CA GLU A 76 6.16 -1.90 -12.21
C GLU A 76 6.79 -2.63 -11.02
N ASP A 77 7.55 -3.71 -11.17
CA ASP A 77 8.04 -4.49 -10.00
C ASP A 77 9.25 -3.87 -9.24
N ASN A 78 9.45 -2.54 -9.28
CA ASN A 78 10.66 -1.84 -8.78
C ASN A 78 10.52 -1.14 -7.41
N TRP A 79 9.39 -1.29 -6.73
CA TRP A 79 9.03 -0.61 -5.47
C TRP A 79 8.75 -1.70 -4.44
N GLN A 80 9.76 -2.03 -3.64
CA GLN A 80 9.63 -3.03 -2.58
C GLN A 80 9.95 -2.37 -1.25
N SER A 81 9.17 -2.66 -0.21
CA SER A 81 9.50 -2.25 1.15
C SER A 81 10.86 -2.82 1.51
N THR A 82 11.83 -1.93 1.67
CA THR A 82 13.20 -2.28 2.07
C THR A 82 13.62 -1.41 3.24
N PHE A 83 14.69 -1.81 3.91
CA PHE A 83 15.32 -0.98 4.92
C PHE A 83 16.14 0.11 4.23
N LEU A 84 15.98 1.34 4.71
CA LEU A 84 16.68 2.50 4.20
C LEU A 84 17.42 3.15 5.36
N ILE A 85 18.64 3.59 5.09
CA ILE A 85 19.41 4.44 6.01
C ILE A 85 19.65 5.81 5.35
N PRO A 86 19.80 6.89 6.13
CA PRO A 86 20.19 8.18 5.58
C PRO A 86 21.56 8.09 4.88
N LYS A 87 21.67 8.70 3.69
CA LYS A 87 22.88 8.65 2.86
C LYS A 87 24.16 9.07 3.60
N TYR A 88 24.07 10.09 4.46
CA TYR A 88 25.25 10.55 5.20
C TYR A 88 25.79 9.50 6.19
N ILE A 89 24.96 8.56 6.66
CA ILE A 89 25.40 7.45 7.51
C ILE A 89 26.18 6.43 6.68
N GLN A 90 25.70 6.11 5.47
CA GLN A 90 26.41 5.25 4.52
C GLN A 90 27.76 5.86 4.13
N ASP A 91 27.79 7.15 3.80
CA ASP A 91 29.00 7.83 3.34
C ASP A 91 30.10 7.84 4.44
N ALA A 92 29.70 7.87 5.71
CA ALA A 92 30.61 7.76 6.86
C ALA A 92 30.97 6.31 7.23
N ASN A 93 30.17 5.33 6.80
CA ASN A 93 30.31 3.91 7.13
C ASN A 93 30.13 3.09 5.84
N PRO A 94 31.09 3.13 4.90
CA PRO A 94 30.94 2.51 3.58
C PRO A 94 30.75 0.98 3.67
N ASP A 95 31.25 0.36 4.75
CA ASP A 95 31.14 -1.07 5.05
C ASP A 95 29.82 -1.45 5.77
N LEU A 96 28.87 -0.51 5.94
CA LEU A 96 27.51 -0.80 6.40
C LEU A 96 26.63 -0.97 5.16
N ASP A 97 26.65 -2.12 4.49
CA ASP A 97 25.96 -2.34 3.22
C ASP A 97 24.83 -3.38 3.31
N SER A 98 24.70 -4.02 4.48
CA SER A 98 23.73 -5.06 4.75
C SER A 98 23.01 -4.82 6.08
N VAL A 99 21.75 -5.28 6.16
CA VAL A 99 20.98 -5.31 7.41
C VAL A 99 21.68 -6.17 8.46
N GLU A 100 22.43 -7.19 8.03
CA GLU A 100 23.17 -8.09 8.91
C GLU A 100 24.28 -7.38 9.69
N ASP A 101 24.82 -6.29 9.15
CA ASP A 101 25.89 -5.50 9.78
C ASP A 101 25.40 -4.84 11.07
N LEU A 102 24.09 -4.61 11.23
CA LEU A 102 23.50 -4.10 12.47
C LEU A 102 23.70 -5.02 13.68
N LYS A 103 24.19 -6.25 13.48
CA LYS A 103 24.65 -7.14 14.55
C LYS A 103 25.89 -6.58 15.26
N GLU A 104 26.76 -5.88 14.53
CA GLU A 104 27.96 -5.26 15.07
C GLU A 104 27.63 -4.05 15.93
N ASP A 105 28.26 -3.95 17.10
CA ASP A 105 27.95 -2.88 18.07
C ASP A 105 28.26 -1.49 17.52
N LYS A 106 29.29 -1.35 16.66
CA LYS A 106 29.63 -0.07 16.00
C LYS A 106 28.50 0.47 15.12
N TYR A 107 27.80 -0.40 14.39
CA TYR A 107 26.71 0.00 13.50
C TYR A 107 25.38 0.10 14.23
N LYS A 108 25.14 -0.80 15.18
CA LYS A 108 23.99 -0.76 16.09
C LYS A 108 23.89 0.57 16.84
N ALA A 109 25.03 1.08 17.33
CA ALA A 109 25.09 2.34 18.06
C ALA A 109 24.68 3.56 17.22
N LEU A 110 24.79 3.50 15.88
CA LEU A 110 24.40 4.61 14.98
C LEU A 110 22.88 4.83 14.95
N PHE A 111 22.09 3.81 15.29
CA PHE A 111 20.64 3.82 15.23
C PHE A 111 19.98 3.61 16.60
N ALA A 112 20.76 3.65 17.69
CA ALA A 112 20.22 3.50 19.04
C ALA A 112 19.62 4.82 19.53
N GLU A 113 18.49 4.72 20.23
CA GLU A 113 17.83 5.85 20.88
C GLU A 113 18.00 5.76 22.41
N PRO A 114 17.84 6.86 23.16
CA PRO A 114 18.08 6.86 24.62
C PRO A 114 17.30 5.81 25.40
N ASP A 115 16.12 5.43 24.91
CA ASP A 115 15.21 4.46 25.51
C ASP A 115 15.25 3.07 24.84
N SER A 116 16.08 2.88 23.80
CA SER A 116 16.15 1.61 23.06
C SER A 116 16.93 0.50 23.78
N GLY A 117 17.55 0.82 24.93
CA GLY A 117 18.40 -0.11 25.68
C GLY A 117 19.63 -0.57 24.89
N GLY A 118 20.16 0.30 24.02
CA GLY A 118 21.33 0.02 23.18
C GLY A 118 21.01 -0.80 21.92
N LYS A 119 19.73 -0.97 21.58
CA LYS A 119 19.31 -1.64 20.33
C LYS A 119 19.11 -0.60 19.23
N ALA A 120 19.37 -1.00 17.98
CA ALA A 120 19.00 -0.19 16.82
C ALA A 120 17.47 -0.06 16.74
N VAL A 121 16.98 1.16 16.52
CA VAL A 121 15.56 1.46 16.35
C VAL A 121 15.22 1.40 14.87
N LEU A 122 14.25 0.54 14.55
CA LEU A 122 13.66 0.49 13.22
C LEU A 122 12.35 1.29 13.23
N TRP A 123 12.33 2.34 12.41
CA TRP A 123 11.10 3.07 12.10
C TRP A 123 10.28 2.24 11.11
N GLY A 124 9.36 1.44 11.64
CA GLY A 124 8.50 0.55 10.88
C GLY A 124 7.31 1.25 10.22
N CYS A 125 6.51 0.47 9.49
CA CYS A 125 5.27 0.95 8.93
C CYS A 125 4.23 1.23 10.02
N ILE A 126 3.27 2.11 9.76
CA ILE A 126 2.07 2.22 10.59
C ILE A 126 1.42 0.84 10.66
N ALA A 127 1.12 0.35 11.87
CA ALA A 127 0.69 -1.03 12.12
C ALA A 127 -0.52 -1.51 11.29
N THR A 128 -1.28 -0.56 10.74
CA THR A 128 -2.38 -0.81 9.82
C THR A 128 -2.09 0.00 8.55
N GLY A 129 -1.59 -0.68 7.51
CA GLY A 129 -1.43 -0.07 6.18
C GLY A 129 -2.76 0.53 5.74
N HIS A 130 -2.71 1.78 5.26
CA HIS A 130 -3.87 2.43 4.69
C HIS A 130 -4.00 2.05 3.22
N ALA A 131 -5.22 1.80 2.79
CA ALA A 131 -5.57 1.68 1.39
C ALA A 131 -6.84 2.49 1.15
N GLU A 132 -7.11 2.74 -0.11
CA GLU A 132 -8.31 3.44 -0.54
C GLU A 132 -8.85 2.75 -1.77
N VAL A 133 -10.15 2.78 -1.88
CA VAL A 133 -10.90 2.09 -2.92
C VAL A 133 -12.14 2.91 -3.24
N PHE A 134 -12.78 2.61 -4.37
CA PHE A 134 -14.04 3.26 -4.71
C PHE A 134 -15.09 2.27 -5.21
N LYS A 135 -16.34 2.74 -5.12
CA LYS A 135 -17.53 2.06 -5.59
C LYS A 135 -18.18 2.91 -6.68
N ARG A 136 -18.71 2.27 -7.72
CA ARG A 136 -19.57 2.93 -8.70
C ARG A 136 -21.00 2.94 -8.16
N GLU A 137 -21.68 4.06 -8.32
CA GLU A 137 -23.07 4.21 -7.92
C GLU A 137 -23.99 4.03 -9.14
N PRO A 138 -25.26 3.62 -8.94
CA PRO A 138 -26.24 3.58 -10.02
C PRO A 138 -26.40 4.96 -10.67
N LYS A 139 -26.60 4.99 -12.00
CA LYS A 139 -26.98 6.24 -12.67
C LYS A 139 -28.34 6.66 -12.10
N GLN A 140 -28.43 7.90 -11.64
CA GLN A 140 -29.72 8.47 -11.32
C GLN A 140 -30.49 8.59 -12.63
N ASP A 141 -31.54 7.77 -12.78
CA ASP A 141 -32.49 7.94 -13.86
C ASP A 141 -33.03 9.37 -13.75
N GLN A 142 -32.67 10.22 -14.71
CA GLN A 142 -33.42 11.45 -14.92
C GLN A 142 -34.80 11.03 -15.39
N ALA A 143 -35.73 10.92 -14.44
CA ALA A 143 -37.14 10.93 -14.75
C ALA A 143 -37.45 12.27 -15.40
N THR A 144 -37.54 12.27 -16.73
CA THR A 144 -38.22 13.27 -17.55
C THR A 144 -38.98 12.56 -18.65
#